data_AF-A0A5P1EGA6-F1
#
_entry.id   AF-A0A5P1EGA6-F1
#
_cell.length_a   1.000
_cell.length_b   1.000
_cell.length_c   1.000
_cell.angle_alpha   90.00
_cell.angle_beta   90.00
_cell.angle_gamma   90.00
#
_symmetry.space_group_name_H-M   'P 1'
#
loop_
_entity.id
_entity.type
_entity.pdbx_description
1 polymer ?
#
loop_
_entity_poly.entity_id
_entity_poly.type
_entity_poly.pdbx_seq_one_letter_code
_entity_poly.pdbx_strand_id
1 'polypeptide(L)'
;MSEGAHLSPANYVLCIEAARQFAESRVGLIDRSVRALDLMAESVVCLARWSTEAKEAGEEAEKIQEGIREMWLRLVQALKKVSIDQREEVRNHAITSLQRCLVGAEGICLSPSSWLQSFDLVIFAVLDDLLENAQSQSQKEYRNMEGTLLIAMKLLSKVFLQLLQELSGLSSFCKLWLGVLGRMEKYMKVKVRGKRSEKLQELIPELLKNTLLVMKTKGILAKRSTIGGDSLWDLTWLHVNNIAPSLQTEVFPDQESEQTDRSGSGVEEGNQGGG
;
A
#
# COMPACT_ATOMS: atom_id res chain seq x y z
N MET A 1 3.56 17.59 21.19
CA MET A 1 3.03 16.66 20.17
C MET A 1 1.62 16.18 20.47
N SER A 2 1.22 15.94 21.74
CA SER A 2 -0.18 15.56 22.04
C SER A 2 -1.14 16.61 21.46
N GLU A 3 -2.15 16.17 20.71
CA GLU A 3 -3.12 17.05 20.04
C GLU A 3 -2.48 18.08 19.07
N GLY A 4 -1.24 17.84 18.62
CA GLY A 4 -0.50 18.81 17.81
C GLY A 4 0.02 20.02 18.60
N ALA A 5 -0.18 20.07 19.92
CA ALA A 5 0.34 21.14 20.75
C ALA A 5 1.86 21.25 20.60
N HIS A 6 2.33 22.47 20.30
CA HIS A 6 3.72 22.85 20.06
C HIS A 6 4.37 22.32 18.76
N LEU A 7 3.61 21.71 17.84
CA LEU A 7 4.09 21.43 16.49
C LEU A 7 3.98 22.68 15.61
N SER A 8 5.03 22.98 14.88
CA SER A 8 5.07 23.97 13.82
C SER A 8 5.83 23.42 12.61
N PRO A 9 5.64 23.98 11.40
CA PRO A 9 6.42 23.55 10.24
C PRO A 9 7.94 23.61 10.48
N ALA A 10 8.42 24.56 11.29
CA ALA A 10 9.83 24.74 11.59
C ALA A 10 10.44 23.65 12.47
N ASN A 11 9.67 23.03 13.37
CA ASN A 11 10.18 22.02 14.30
C ASN A 11 9.70 20.60 14.00
N TYR A 12 8.79 20.43 13.05
CA TYR A 12 8.10 19.17 12.78
C TYR A 12 9.07 17.99 12.58
N VAL A 13 10.04 18.13 11.67
CA VAL A 13 10.98 17.04 11.34
C VAL A 13 11.81 16.63 12.57
N LEU A 14 12.24 17.59 13.39
CA LEU A 14 12.97 17.32 14.63
C LEU A 14 12.09 16.61 15.66
N CYS A 15 10.83 17.00 15.79
CA CYS A 15 9.87 16.33 16.67
C CYS A 15 9.59 14.89 16.22
N ILE A 16 9.41 14.64 14.93
CA ILE A 16 9.25 13.29 14.37
C ILE A 16 10.48 12.43 14.65
N GLU A 17 11.68 12.96 14.43
CA GLU A 17 12.92 12.23 14.67
C GLU A 17 13.11 11.93 16.17
N ALA A 18 12.84 12.89 17.05
CA ALA A 18 12.88 12.66 18.49
C ALA A 18 11.87 11.58 18.93
N ALA A 19 10.62 11.65 18.45
CA ALA A 19 9.60 10.65 18.75
C ALA A 19 10.00 9.25 18.24
N ARG A 20 10.59 9.15 17.04
CA ARG A 20 11.14 7.91 16.49
C ARG A 20 12.22 7.32 17.42
N GLN A 21 13.15 8.14 17.89
CA GLN A 21 14.21 7.71 18.81
C GLN A 21 13.63 7.21 20.15
N PHE A 22 12.59 7.86 20.67
CA PHE A 22 11.86 7.35 21.85
C PHE A 22 11.16 6.02 21.58
N ALA A 23 10.60 5.85 20.38
CA ALA A 23 9.97 4.60 19.95
C ALA A 23 10.99 3.46 19.89
N GLU A 24 12.14 3.66 19.26
CA GLU A 24 13.20 2.64 19.12
C GLU A 24 13.99 2.37 20.41
N SER A 25 14.03 3.35 21.31
CA SER A 25 14.80 3.23 22.55
C SER A 25 14.32 2.04 23.39
N ARG A 26 15.28 1.16 23.72
CA ARG A 26 15.11 0.05 24.66
C ARG A 26 15.14 0.49 26.11
N VAL A 27 15.55 1.74 26.38
CA VAL A 27 15.62 2.30 27.72
C VAL A 27 14.23 2.84 28.08
N GLY A 28 13.33 2.02 28.61
CA GLY A 28 11.97 2.42 28.98
C GLY A 28 10.94 1.30 28.73
N LEU A 29 9.69 1.55 29.10
CA LEU A 29 8.59 0.59 28.89
C LEU A 29 8.05 0.63 27.45
N ILE A 30 7.49 -0.49 27.00
CA ILE A 30 6.85 -0.62 25.68
C ILE A 30 5.78 0.46 25.48
N ASP A 31 5.00 0.78 26.52
CA ASP A 31 3.96 1.80 26.48
C ASP A 31 4.48 3.18 26.07
N ARG A 32 5.72 3.52 26.44
CA ARG A 32 6.34 4.77 26.00
C ARG A 32 6.63 4.74 24.50
N SER A 33 7.13 3.62 24.00
CA SER A 33 7.39 3.45 22.56
C SER A 33 6.10 3.50 21.75
N VAL A 34 5.06 2.83 22.22
CA VAL A 34 3.71 2.88 21.63
C VAL A 34 3.16 4.31 21.65
N ARG A 35 3.27 5.02 22.78
CA ARG A 35 2.83 6.41 22.87
C ARG A 35 3.60 7.34 21.93
N ALA A 36 4.91 7.13 21.76
CA ALA A 36 5.69 7.91 20.81
C ALA A 36 5.22 7.68 19.36
N LEU A 37 4.88 6.44 19.00
CA LEU A 37 4.31 6.10 17.70
C LEU A 37 2.91 6.69 17.50
N ASP A 38 2.09 6.76 18.55
CA ASP A 38 0.79 7.44 18.50
C ASP A 38 0.96 8.94 18.22
N LEU A 39 1.89 9.59 18.92
CA LEU A 39 2.19 11.00 18.72
C LEU A 39 2.69 11.28 17.29
N MET A 40 3.51 10.39 16.73
CA MET A 40 3.91 10.45 15.32
C MET A 40 2.70 10.31 14.41
N ALA A 41 1.85 9.31 14.63
CA ALA A 41 0.69 9.06 13.76
C ALA A 41 -0.34 10.20 13.80
N GLU A 42 -0.63 10.72 15.00
CA GLU A 42 -1.57 11.83 15.20
C GLU A 42 -1.08 13.14 14.54
N SER A 43 0.24 13.33 14.40
CA SER A 43 0.80 14.54 13.79
C SER A 43 0.44 14.72 12.31
N VAL A 44 -0.02 13.68 11.62
CA VAL A 44 -0.54 13.77 10.24
C VAL A 44 -1.70 14.77 10.11
N VAL A 45 -2.50 14.93 11.18
CA VAL A 45 -3.61 15.89 11.23
C VAL A 45 -3.09 17.33 11.15
N CYS A 46 -1.91 17.62 11.74
CA CYS A 46 -1.28 18.92 11.61
C CYS A 46 -0.84 19.18 10.17
N LEU A 47 -0.30 18.17 9.47
CA LEU A 47 0.09 18.30 8.07
C LEU A 47 -1.11 18.58 7.16
N ALA A 48 -2.22 17.86 7.35
CA ALA A 48 -3.45 18.08 6.57
C ALA A 48 -4.03 19.49 6.83
N ARG A 49 -4.01 19.95 8.08
CA ARG A 49 -4.44 21.31 8.43
C ARG A 49 -3.54 22.37 7.78
N TRP A 50 -2.22 22.25 7.91
CA TRP A 50 -1.28 23.19 7.27
C TRP A 50 -1.38 23.16 5.75
N SER A 51 -1.66 22.00 5.15
CA SER A 51 -1.86 21.89 3.70
C SER A 51 -3.13 22.62 3.28
N THR A 52 -4.17 22.63 4.11
CA THR A 52 -5.38 23.41 3.84
C THR A 52 -5.12 24.92 3.96
N GLU A 53 -4.48 25.36 5.04
CA GLU A 53 -4.13 26.77 5.28
C GLU A 53 -3.19 27.31 4.17
N ALA A 54 -2.25 26.50 3.70
CA ALA A 54 -1.32 26.88 2.65
C ALA A 54 -1.97 27.15 1.28
N LYS A 55 -3.19 26.64 1.03
CA LYS A 55 -3.93 26.97 -0.21
C LYS A 55 -4.34 28.44 -0.28
N GLU A 56 -4.41 29.12 0.86
CA GLU A 56 -4.80 30.52 0.97
C GLU A 56 -3.59 31.49 0.86
N ALA A 57 -2.36 30.95 0.75
CA ALA A 57 -1.10 31.71 0.84
C ALA A 57 -0.62 32.36 -0.48
N GLY A 58 -1.45 32.41 -1.53
CA GLY A 58 -1.11 33.09 -2.79
C GLY A 58 0.14 32.52 -3.47
N GLU A 59 1.10 33.39 -3.80
CA GLU A 59 2.31 33.03 -4.60
C GLU A 59 3.26 32.04 -3.90
N GLU A 60 3.26 31.97 -2.56
CA GLU A 60 4.12 31.05 -1.80
C GLU A 60 3.48 29.66 -1.57
N ALA A 61 2.22 29.49 -1.96
CA ALA A 61 1.43 28.29 -1.66
C ALA A 61 2.15 27.00 -2.09
N GLU A 62 2.68 26.95 -3.31
CA GLU A 62 3.31 25.73 -3.84
C GLU A 62 4.58 25.34 -3.08
N LYS A 63 5.39 26.33 -2.67
CA LYS A 63 6.59 26.09 -1.87
C LYS A 63 6.24 25.54 -0.49
N ILE A 64 5.18 26.07 0.13
CA ILE A 64 4.69 25.59 1.42
C ILE A 64 4.12 24.17 1.28
N GLN A 65 3.35 23.89 0.22
CA GLN A 65 2.85 22.55 -0.07
C GLN A 65 3.97 21.53 -0.24
N GLU A 66 5.02 21.88 -1.00
CA GLU A 66 6.18 20.99 -1.18
C GLU A 66 6.86 20.67 0.15
N GLY A 67 7.05 21.68 1.01
CA GLY A 67 7.56 21.46 2.36
C GLY A 67 6.67 20.51 3.19
N ILE A 68 5.35 20.61 3.07
CA ILE A 68 4.41 19.72 3.76
C ILE A 68 4.47 18.29 3.19
N ARG A 69 4.59 18.13 1.87
CA ARG A 69 4.79 16.82 1.24
C ARG A 69 6.09 16.17 1.72
N GLU A 70 7.18 16.93 1.83
CA GLU A 70 8.44 16.42 2.39
C GLU A 70 8.26 16.01 3.86
N MET A 71 7.62 16.83 4.68
CA MET A 71 7.34 16.51 6.08
C MET A 71 6.52 15.22 6.24
N TRP A 72 5.51 15.01 5.39
CA TRP A 72 4.75 13.76 5.34
C TRP A 72 5.64 12.56 5.00
N LEU A 73 6.49 12.70 3.97
CA LEU A 73 7.41 11.64 3.57
C LEU A 73 8.36 11.27 4.72
N ARG A 74 8.90 12.27 5.43
CA ARG A 74 9.74 12.06 6.62
C ARG A 74 9.01 11.32 7.73
N LEU A 75 7.73 11.63 7.97
CA LEU A 75 6.89 10.93 8.94
C LEU A 75 6.75 9.44 8.59
N VAL A 76 6.35 9.11 7.36
CA VAL A 76 6.13 7.71 6.97
C VAL A 76 7.45 6.92 6.89
N GLN A 77 8.56 7.56 6.51
CA GLN A 77 9.90 6.97 6.58
C GLN A 77 10.38 6.75 8.01
N ALA A 78 10.04 7.64 8.95
CA ALA A 78 10.36 7.44 10.36
C ALA A 78 9.60 6.24 10.93
N LEU A 79 8.31 6.11 10.63
CA LEU A 79 7.51 4.94 11.02
C LEU A 79 8.03 3.65 10.38
N LYS A 80 8.44 3.69 9.11
CA LYS A 80 9.08 2.56 8.41
C LYS A 80 10.25 1.97 9.20
N LYS A 81 11.11 2.81 9.78
CA LYS A 81 12.27 2.36 10.56
C LYS A 81 11.87 1.59 11.82
N VAL A 82 10.78 1.99 12.47
CA VAL A 82 10.27 1.32 13.68
C VAL A 82 9.44 0.07 13.34
N SER A 83 8.90 -0.04 12.13
CA SER A 83 8.15 -1.20 11.64
C SER A 83 8.97 -2.49 11.52
N ILE A 84 10.27 -2.46 11.81
CA ILE A 84 11.16 -3.64 11.89
C ILE A 84 11.73 -3.85 13.31
N ASP A 85 11.17 -3.21 14.33
CA ASP A 85 11.61 -3.37 15.73
C ASP A 85 11.52 -4.84 16.18
N GLN A 86 12.43 -5.29 17.04
CA GLN A 86 12.42 -6.65 17.57
C GLN A 86 11.20 -6.94 18.46
N ARG A 87 10.74 -5.92 19.19
CA ARG A 87 9.57 -6.00 20.08
C ARG A 87 8.31 -6.05 19.23
N GLU A 88 7.55 -7.13 19.35
CA GLU A 88 6.37 -7.37 18.54
C GLU A 88 5.34 -6.25 18.67
N GLU A 89 5.07 -5.80 19.89
CA GLU A 89 4.08 -4.79 20.19
C GLU A 89 4.44 -3.46 19.53
N VAL A 90 5.71 -3.05 19.65
CA VAL A 90 6.21 -1.81 19.02
C VAL A 90 6.20 -1.91 17.50
N ARG A 91 6.66 -3.03 16.96
CA ARG A 91 6.70 -3.30 15.51
C ARG A 91 5.31 -3.28 14.88
N ASN A 92 4.37 -4.03 15.44
CA ASN A 92 3.00 -4.13 14.93
C ASN A 92 2.26 -2.79 15.08
N HIS A 93 2.50 -2.07 16.18
CA HIS A 93 1.95 -0.73 16.36
C HIS A 93 2.53 0.26 15.35
N ALA A 94 3.83 0.21 15.06
CA ALA A 94 4.44 1.05 14.03
C ALA A 94 3.86 0.81 12.63
N ILE A 95 3.60 -0.45 12.25
CA ILE A 95 2.93 -0.78 10.98
C ILE A 95 1.50 -0.22 10.96
N THR A 96 0.77 -0.33 12.08
CA THR A 96 -0.59 0.21 12.19
C THR A 96 -0.60 1.74 12.12
N SER A 97 0.33 2.41 12.80
CA SER A 97 0.57 3.86 12.73
C SER A 97 0.95 4.29 11.32
N LEU A 98 1.82 3.54 10.63
CA LEU A 98 2.17 3.78 9.23
C LEU A 98 0.94 3.72 8.33
N GLN A 99 0.10 2.69 8.48
CA GLN A 99 -1.16 2.60 7.73
C GLN A 99 -2.06 3.80 8.01
N ARG A 100 -2.18 4.25 9.28
CA ARG A 100 -2.97 5.44 9.63
C ARG A 100 -2.46 6.70 8.93
N CYS A 101 -1.15 6.90 8.85
CA CYS A 101 -0.56 8.06 8.17
C CYS A 101 -0.71 8.02 6.64
N LEU A 102 -0.65 6.83 6.05
CA LEU A 102 -0.86 6.65 4.61
C LEU A 102 -2.34 6.85 4.25
N VAL A 103 -3.26 6.21 4.99
CA VAL A 103 -4.70 6.31 4.74
C VAL A 103 -5.23 7.70 5.08
N GLY A 104 -4.77 8.27 6.20
CA GLY A 104 -5.15 9.58 6.71
C GLY A 104 -4.39 10.76 6.11
N ALA A 105 -3.71 10.56 4.97
CA ALA A 105 -3.10 11.65 4.21
C ALA A 105 -4.14 12.48 3.42
N GLU A 106 -5.43 12.21 3.60
CA GLU A 106 -6.51 13.01 3.04
C GLU A 106 -6.37 14.48 3.49
N GLY A 107 -6.45 15.39 2.52
CA GLY A 107 -6.21 16.82 2.75
C GLY A 107 -4.76 17.26 2.60
N ILE A 108 -3.79 16.34 2.58
CA ILE A 108 -2.42 16.63 2.14
C ILE A 108 -2.42 16.56 0.60
N CYS A 109 -2.05 17.64 -0.07
CA CYS A 109 -1.97 17.72 -1.54
C CYS A 109 -0.81 16.90 -2.13
N LEU A 110 -0.83 15.58 -1.92
CA LEU A 110 0.13 14.62 -2.47
C LEU A 110 -0.11 14.43 -3.97
N SER A 111 0.97 14.36 -4.73
CA SER A 111 0.90 14.04 -6.16
C SER A 111 0.97 12.52 -6.37
N PRO A 112 0.55 12.03 -7.55
CA PRO A 112 0.71 10.61 -7.88
C PRO A 112 2.16 10.14 -7.83
N SER A 113 3.14 11.01 -8.12
CA SER A 113 4.57 10.68 -7.99
C SER A 113 5.03 10.54 -6.54
N SER A 114 4.51 11.37 -5.61
CA SER A 114 4.75 11.21 -4.18
C SER A 114 4.22 9.87 -3.66
N TRP A 115 3.06 9.43 -4.16
CA TRP A 115 2.52 8.11 -3.82
C TRP A 115 3.37 6.96 -4.34
N LEU A 116 3.80 7.01 -5.61
CA LEU A 116 4.71 6.00 -6.17
C LEU A 116 6.03 5.92 -5.38
N GLN A 117 6.60 7.07 -5.02
CA GLN A 117 7.80 7.12 -4.20
C GLN A 117 7.57 6.51 -2.80
N SER A 118 6.41 6.76 -2.19
CA SER A 118 6.04 6.15 -0.90
C SER A 118 5.86 4.62 -1.01
N PHE A 119 5.31 4.12 -2.13
CA PHE A 119 5.27 2.68 -2.39
C PHE A 119 6.68 2.09 -2.39
N ASP A 120 7.60 2.65 -3.16
CA ASP A 120 8.95 2.10 -3.30
C ASP A 120 9.79 2.27 -2.01
N LEU A 121 9.86 3.48 -1.46
CA LEU A 121 10.75 3.80 -0.34
C LEU A 121 10.22 3.35 1.03
N VAL A 122 8.90 3.15 1.15
CA VAL A 122 8.26 2.88 2.44
C VAL A 122 7.50 1.57 2.42
N ILE A 123 6.42 1.46 1.66
CA ILE A 123 5.51 0.30 1.76
C ILE A 123 6.24 -0.98 1.37
N PHE A 124 6.80 -1.02 0.16
CA PHE A 124 7.55 -2.14 -0.34
C PHE A 124 8.79 -2.45 0.48
N ALA A 125 9.52 -1.42 0.92
CA ALA A 125 10.67 -1.60 1.79
C ALA A 125 10.29 -2.26 3.13
N VAL A 126 9.19 -1.83 3.79
CA VAL A 126 8.70 -2.51 5.01
C VAL A 126 8.38 -3.97 4.73
N LEU A 127 7.68 -4.25 3.63
CA LEU A 127 7.29 -5.61 3.29
C LEU A 127 8.52 -6.51 3.05
N ASP A 128 9.50 -6.01 2.31
CA ASP A 128 10.71 -6.76 1.97
C ASP A 128 11.59 -6.98 3.22
N ASP A 129 11.80 -5.95 4.05
CA ASP A 129 12.57 -6.06 5.30
C ASP A 129 11.91 -7.02 6.31
N LEU A 130 10.58 -6.98 6.45
CA LEU A 130 9.83 -7.90 7.32
C LEU A 130 9.93 -9.35 6.83
N LEU A 131 9.92 -9.55 5.52
CA LEU A 131 10.06 -10.88 4.93
C LEU A 131 11.46 -11.44 5.18
N GLU A 132 12.50 -10.61 5.03
CA GLU A 132 13.88 -10.96 5.35
C GLU A 132 14.03 -11.32 6.84
N ASN A 133 13.50 -10.50 7.74
CA ASN A 133 13.49 -10.77 9.19
C ASN A 133 12.73 -12.04 9.55
N ALA A 134 11.66 -12.37 8.83
CA ALA A 134 10.91 -13.60 9.04
C ALA A 134 11.67 -14.85 8.56
N GLN A 135 12.63 -14.71 7.64
CA GLN A 135 13.40 -15.82 7.07
C GLN A 135 14.80 -15.97 7.68
N SER A 136 15.32 -14.93 8.34
CA SER A 136 16.66 -14.90 8.89
C SER A 136 16.88 -15.93 10.02
N GLN A 137 18.13 -16.35 10.20
CA GLN A 137 18.53 -17.29 11.25
C GLN A 137 18.35 -16.71 12.67
N SER A 138 18.15 -15.39 12.79
CA SER A 138 17.84 -14.66 14.03
C SER A 138 16.35 -14.63 14.36
N GLN A 139 15.53 -15.52 13.80
CA GLN A 139 14.11 -15.73 14.17
C GLN A 139 13.83 -15.85 15.69
N LYS A 140 14.83 -16.18 16.51
CA LYS A 140 14.70 -16.19 17.98
C LYS A 140 14.49 -14.78 18.56
N GLU A 141 15.03 -13.77 17.89
CA GLU A 141 14.92 -12.35 18.29
C GLU A 141 13.58 -11.76 17.88
N TYR A 142 12.95 -12.27 16.82
CA TYR A 142 11.67 -11.80 16.29
C TYR A 142 10.53 -12.75 16.64
N ARG A 143 9.80 -12.43 17.71
CA ARG A 143 8.59 -13.18 18.11
C ARG A 143 7.42 -12.84 17.20
N ASN A 144 6.57 -13.85 16.96
CA ASN A 144 5.27 -13.74 16.28
C ASN A 144 5.29 -13.01 14.92
N MET A 145 6.34 -13.26 14.13
CA MET A 145 6.44 -12.69 12.77
C MET A 145 5.25 -13.03 11.88
N GLU A 146 4.59 -14.18 12.05
CA GLU A 146 3.35 -14.50 11.33
C GLU A 146 2.31 -13.38 11.48
N GLY A 147 2.05 -12.94 12.71
CA GLY A 147 1.10 -11.86 13.00
C GLY A 147 1.51 -10.56 12.33
N THR A 148 2.80 -10.20 12.41
CA THR A 148 3.35 -9.01 11.77
C THR A 148 3.17 -9.04 10.24
N LEU A 149 3.44 -10.17 9.59
CA LEU A 149 3.29 -10.33 8.14
C LEU A 149 1.83 -10.17 7.69
N LEU A 150 0.87 -10.68 8.48
CA LEU A 150 -0.56 -10.51 8.21
C LEU A 150 -0.98 -9.03 8.25
N ILE A 151 -0.49 -8.27 9.23
CA ILE A 151 -0.77 -6.83 9.34
C ILE A 151 -0.15 -6.07 8.16
N ALA A 152 1.07 -6.42 7.75
CA ALA A 152 1.74 -5.79 6.60
C ALA A 152 1.00 -6.04 5.27
N MET A 153 0.47 -7.25 5.04
CA MET A 153 -0.37 -7.54 3.86
C MET A 153 -1.67 -6.74 3.85
N LYS A 154 -2.31 -6.58 5.02
CA LYS A 154 -3.52 -5.74 5.15
C LYS A 154 -3.22 -4.27 4.85
N LEU A 155 -2.08 -3.76 5.32
CA LEU A 155 -1.61 -2.40 5.00
C LEU A 155 -1.45 -2.22 3.50
N LEU A 156 -0.70 -3.13 2.83
CA LEU A 156 -0.47 -3.06 1.39
C LEU A 156 -1.79 -3.02 0.61
N SER A 157 -2.68 -3.98 0.88
CA SER A 157 -3.96 -4.07 0.18
C SER A 157 -4.84 -2.85 0.42
N LYS A 158 -4.92 -2.37 1.66
CA LYS A 158 -5.74 -1.20 2.01
C LYS A 158 -5.26 0.08 1.33
N VAL A 159 -3.96 0.37 1.39
CA VAL A 159 -3.39 1.57 0.78
C VAL A 159 -3.47 1.51 -0.75
N PHE A 160 -3.18 0.35 -1.34
CA PHE A 160 -3.31 0.17 -2.79
C PHE A 160 -4.74 0.39 -3.28
N LEU A 161 -5.74 -0.21 -2.60
CA LEU A 161 -7.15 -0.04 -2.95
C LEU A 161 -7.63 1.40 -2.84
N GLN A 162 -7.21 2.13 -1.80
CA GLN A 162 -7.54 3.54 -1.62
C GLN A 162 -7.02 4.39 -2.78
N LEU A 163 -5.78 4.15 -3.23
CA LEU A 163 -5.12 4.94 -4.26
C LEU A 163 -5.34 4.42 -5.68
N LEU A 164 -6.02 3.27 -5.83
CA LEU A 164 -6.15 2.57 -7.10
C LEU A 164 -6.66 3.48 -8.22
N GLN A 165 -7.66 4.31 -7.94
CA GLN A 165 -8.25 5.20 -8.95
C GLN A 165 -7.31 6.33 -9.38
N GLU A 166 -6.55 6.88 -8.43
CA GLU A 166 -5.59 7.95 -8.72
C GLU A 166 -4.40 7.40 -9.51
N LEU A 167 -3.95 6.19 -9.18
CA LEU A 167 -2.75 5.60 -9.75
C LEU A 167 -3.00 4.85 -11.06
N SER A 168 -4.22 4.38 -11.34
CA SER A 168 -4.51 3.55 -12.52
C SER A 168 -4.30 4.25 -13.86
N GLY A 169 -4.35 5.59 -13.88
CA GLY A 169 -4.09 6.38 -15.09
C GLY A 169 -2.61 6.59 -15.42
N LEU A 170 -1.70 6.19 -14.54
CA LEU A 170 -0.27 6.41 -14.72
C LEU A 170 0.34 5.36 -15.66
N SER A 171 1.31 5.78 -16.48
CA SER A 171 2.08 4.86 -17.34
C SER A 171 2.89 3.83 -16.53
N SER A 172 3.25 4.15 -15.30
CA SER A 172 3.95 3.27 -14.36
C SER A 172 3.02 2.34 -13.56
N PHE A 173 1.70 2.43 -13.74
CA PHE A 173 0.73 1.65 -12.96
C PHE A 173 0.97 0.14 -13.07
N CYS A 174 1.24 -0.37 -14.27
CA CYS A 174 1.52 -1.79 -14.48
C CYS A 174 2.71 -2.24 -13.62
N LYS A 175 3.81 -1.47 -13.61
CA LYS A 175 4.98 -1.76 -12.76
C LYS A 175 4.61 -1.77 -11.27
N LEU A 176 3.82 -0.80 -10.81
CA LEU A 176 3.36 -0.75 -9.43
C LEU A 176 2.54 -2.00 -9.08
N TRP A 177 1.55 -2.34 -9.91
CA TRP A 177 0.67 -3.48 -9.70
C TRP A 177 1.43 -4.81 -9.65
N LEU A 178 2.38 -5.03 -10.56
CA LEU A 178 3.26 -6.20 -10.51
C LEU A 178 4.14 -6.20 -9.24
N GLY A 179 4.54 -5.03 -8.75
CA GLY A 179 5.22 -4.88 -7.46
C GLY A 179 4.36 -5.34 -6.27
N VAL A 180 3.03 -5.10 -6.33
CA VAL A 180 2.06 -5.58 -5.33
C VAL A 180 1.93 -7.11 -5.43
N LEU A 181 1.64 -7.63 -6.63
CA LEU A 181 1.46 -9.07 -6.88
C LEU A 181 2.70 -9.88 -6.51
N GLY A 182 3.90 -9.44 -6.93
CA GLY A 182 5.14 -10.12 -6.64
C GLY A 182 5.42 -10.24 -5.13
N ARG A 183 4.99 -9.26 -4.32
CA ARG A 183 5.12 -9.33 -2.86
C ARG A 183 4.08 -10.24 -2.22
N MET A 184 2.83 -10.21 -2.69
CA MET A 184 1.81 -11.18 -2.27
C MET A 184 2.27 -12.61 -2.56
N GLU A 185 2.86 -12.85 -3.74
CA GLU A 185 3.42 -14.15 -4.12
C GLU A 185 4.59 -14.58 -3.22
N LYS A 186 5.53 -13.68 -2.92
CA LYS A 186 6.63 -13.96 -1.98
C LYS A 186 6.11 -14.30 -0.58
N TYR A 187 5.09 -13.58 -0.11
CA TYR A 187 4.47 -13.82 1.20
C TYR A 187 3.70 -15.15 1.24
N MET A 188 3.09 -15.59 0.14
CA MET A 188 2.51 -16.94 0.03
C MET A 188 3.56 -18.05 0.19
N LYS A 189 4.79 -17.80 -0.26
CA LYS A 189 5.87 -18.80 -0.23
C LYS A 189 6.68 -18.77 1.07
N VAL A 190 6.46 -17.78 1.94
CA VAL A 190 7.23 -17.60 3.17
C VAL A 190 7.07 -18.80 4.11
N LYS A 191 8.18 -19.17 4.76
CA LYS A 191 8.17 -20.14 5.85
C LYS A 191 8.62 -19.45 7.13
N VAL A 192 7.72 -19.33 8.10
CA VAL A 192 8.03 -18.81 9.44
C VAL A 192 8.37 -20.00 10.32
N ARG A 193 9.59 -20.03 10.88
CA ARG A 193 10.08 -21.16 11.69
C ARG A 193 9.99 -22.52 10.97
N GLY A 194 10.29 -22.52 9.67
CA GLY A 194 10.30 -23.71 8.82
C GLY A 194 8.93 -24.19 8.34
N LYS A 195 7.83 -23.57 8.78
CA LYS A 195 6.46 -23.92 8.36
C LYS A 195 5.83 -22.81 7.53
N ARG A 196 5.03 -23.18 6.53
CA ARG A 196 4.17 -22.20 5.84
C ARG A 196 3.07 -21.75 6.80
N SER A 197 2.67 -20.49 6.70
CA SER A 197 1.59 -19.93 7.50
C SER A 197 0.25 -20.18 6.82
N GLU A 198 -0.61 -20.99 7.44
CA GLU A 198 -1.98 -21.25 6.98
C GLU A 198 -2.78 -19.94 6.88
N LYS A 199 -2.65 -19.06 7.88
CA LYS A 199 -3.31 -17.75 7.88
C LYS A 199 -2.92 -16.87 6.70
N LEU A 200 -1.65 -16.91 6.27
CA LEU A 200 -1.22 -16.19 5.06
C LEU A 200 -1.77 -16.85 3.80
N GLN A 201 -1.86 -18.19 3.76
CA GLN A 201 -2.47 -18.90 2.63
C GLN A 201 -3.97 -18.57 2.46
N GLU A 202 -4.66 -18.22 3.54
CA GLU A 202 -6.07 -17.81 3.50
C GLU A 202 -6.22 -16.31 3.20
N LEU A 203 -5.49 -15.47 3.92
CA LEU A 203 -5.64 -14.01 3.85
C LEU A 203 -5.24 -13.45 2.48
N ILE A 204 -4.13 -13.92 1.89
CA ILE A 204 -3.58 -13.30 0.67
C ILE A 204 -4.52 -13.52 -0.53
N PRO A 205 -5.02 -14.74 -0.82
CA PRO A 205 -6.01 -14.94 -1.87
C PRO A 205 -7.28 -14.10 -1.66
N GLU A 206 -7.75 -13.95 -0.41
CA GLU A 206 -8.92 -13.12 -0.10
C GLU A 206 -8.68 -11.64 -0.41
N LEU A 207 -7.55 -11.07 0.05
CA LEU A 207 -7.17 -9.69 -0.25
C LEU A 207 -6.99 -9.45 -1.75
N LEU A 208 -6.36 -10.40 -2.44
CA LEU A 208 -6.13 -10.35 -3.87
C LEU A 208 -7.46 -10.41 -4.64
N LYS A 209 -8.37 -11.33 -4.28
CA LYS A 209 -9.72 -11.43 -4.87
C LYS A 209 -10.48 -10.12 -4.76
N ASN A 210 -10.50 -9.52 -3.57
CA ASN A 210 -11.15 -8.23 -3.34
C ASN A 210 -10.54 -7.14 -4.22
N THR A 211 -9.22 -7.12 -4.36
CA THR A 211 -8.51 -6.17 -5.21
C THR A 211 -8.86 -6.35 -6.70
N LEU A 212 -8.83 -7.59 -7.19
CA LEU A 212 -9.18 -7.93 -8.57
C LEU A 212 -10.63 -7.58 -8.91
N LEU A 213 -11.57 -7.84 -7.99
CA LEU A 213 -12.98 -7.46 -8.15
C LEU A 213 -13.13 -5.96 -8.30
N VAL A 214 -12.47 -5.16 -7.45
CA VAL A 214 -12.52 -3.68 -7.57
C VAL A 214 -11.90 -3.22 -8.89
N MET A 215 -10.76 -3.80 -9.31
CA MET A 215 -10.13 -3.47 -10.60
C MET A 215 -11.04 -3.83 -11.79
N LYS A 216 -11.73 -4.96 -11.74
CA LYS A 216 -12.74 -5.37 -12.73
C LYS A 216 -13.89 -4.36 -12.77
N THR A 217 -14.50 -4.04 -11.62
CA THR A 217 -15.63 -3.10 -11.54
C THR A 217 -15.26 -1.70 -12.05
N LYS A 218 -14.02 -1.26 -11.81
CA LYS A 218 -13.51 0.03 -12.31
C LYS A 218 -13.05 0.00 -13.78
N GLY A 219 -13.12 -1.15 -14.45
CA GLY A 219 -12.66 -1.31 -15.84
C GLY A 219 -11.15 -1.24 -16.01
N ILE A 220 -10.38 -1.31 -14.93
CA ILE A 220 -8.90 -1.26 -14.95
C ILE A 220 -8.35 -2.62 -15.44
N LEU A 221 -8.95 -3.72 -14.98
CA LEU A 221 -8.57 -5.08 -15.38
C LEU A 221 -9.57 -5.61 -16.42
N ALA A 222 -9.18 -5.58 -17.69
CA ALA A 222 -10.00 -6.04 -18.81
C ALA A 222 -9.16 -6.80 -19.85
N LYS A 223 -9.76 -7.85 -20.47
CA LYS A 223 -9.12 -8.68 -21.52
C LYS A 223 -8.60 -7.89 -22.73
N ARG A 224 -9.13 -6.68 -22.97
CA ARG A 224 -8.79 -5.83 -24.13
C ARG A 224 -7.82 -4.69 -23.81
N SER A 225 -7.20 -4.64 -22.62
CA SER A 225 -6.26 -3.56 -22.30
C SER A 225 -4.86 -3.84 -22.90
N THR A 226 -4.68 -3.56 -24.19
CA THR A 226 -3.33 -3.49 -24.79
C THR A 226 -2.72 -2.13 -24.48
N ILE A 227 -2.33 -1.89 -23.23
CA ILE A 227 -1.40 -0.80 -22.91
C ILE A 227 -0.01 -1.42 -22.84
N GLY A 228 0.68 -1.47 -23.99
CA GLY A 228 2.12 -1.74 -24.07
C GLY A 228 2.55 -3.22 -24.08
N GLY A 229 2.40 -3.90 -25.23
CA GLY A 229 3.13 -5.13 -25.58
C GLY A 229 2.66 -6.41 -24.89
N ASP A 230 2.62 -6.43 -23.56
CA ASP A 230 2.01 -7.47 -22.74
C ASP A 230 0.77 -6.87 -22.07
N SER A 231 -0.40 -7.50 -22.20
CA SER A 231 -1.60 -6.94 -21.59
C SER A 231 -1.48 -7.01 -20.06
N LEU A 232 -1.87 -5.93 -19.36
CA LEU A 232 -1.99 -5.92 -17.88
C LEU A 232 -2.75 -7.15 -17.37
N TRP A 233 -3.72 -7.60 -18.16
CA TRP A 233 -4.48 -8.83 -17.96
C TRP A 233 -3.59 -10.07 -17.89
N ASP A 234 -2.78 -10.34 -18.93
CA ASP A 234 -1.94 -11.54 -19.00
C ASP A 234 -0.91 -11.58 -17.85
N LEU A 235 -0.26 -10.43 -17.60
CA LEU A 235 0.72 -10.30 -16.52
C LEU A 235 0.07 -10.48 -15.14
N THR A 236 -1.17 -10.01 -14.96
CA THR A 236 -1.93 -10.23 -13.73
C THR A 236 -2.15 -11.73 -13.51
N TRP A 237 -2.70 -12.44 -14.50
CA TRP A 237 -3.05 -13.84 -14.34
C TRP A 237 -1.83 -14.75 -14.22
N LEU A 238 -0.69 -14.38 -14.82
CA LEU A 238 0.58 -15.07 -14.60
C LEU A 238 0.94 -15.15 -13.11
N HIS A 239 0.85 -14.03 -12.38
CA HIS A 239 1.13 -13.99 -10.94
C HIS A 239 -0.01 -14.56 -10.10
N VAL A 240 -1.27 -14.27 -10.45
CA VAL A 240 -2.43 -14.76 -9.71
C VAL A 240 -2.46 -16.29 -9.70
N ASN A 241 -2.11 -16.94 -10.81
CA ASN A 241 -2.02 -18.40 -10.88
C ASN A 241 -0.94 -18.99 -9.96
N ASN A 242 0.13 -18.25 -9.65
CA ASN A 242 1.13 -18.69 -8.67
C ASN A 242 0.65 -18.51 -7.21
N ILE A 243 -0.36 -17.69 -6.97
CA ILE A 243 -0.95 -17.43 -5.65
C ILE A 243 -2.15 -18.35 -5.42
N ALA A 244 -3.16 -18.27 -6.28
CA ALA A 244 -4.40 -19.03 -6.21
C ALA A 244 -5.05 -19.14 -7.61
N PRO A 245 -4.87 -20.27 -8.32
CA PRO A 245 -5.42 -20.48 -9.67
C PRO A 245 -6.95 -20.35 -9.77
N SER A 246 -7.69 -20.65 -8.69
CA SER A 246 -9.16 -20.57 -8.69
C SER A 246 -9.68 -19.14 -8.82
N LEU A 247 -8.87 -18.12 -8.50
CA LEU A 247 -9.33 -16.73 -8.49
C LEU A 247 -9.77 -16.23 -9.86
N GLN A 248 -9.25 -16.79 -10.96
CA GLN A 248 -9.65 -16.36 -12.29
C GLN A 248 -11.14 -16.63 -12.56
N THR A 249 -11.60 -17.85 -12.27
CA THR A 249 -13.02 -18.24 -12.45
C THR A 249 -13.93 -17.58 -11.41
N GLU A 250 -13.41 -17.31 -10.20
CA GLU A 250 -14.17 -16.61 -9.15
C GLU A 250 -14.41 -15.13 -9.46
N VAL A 251 -13.44 -14.44 -10.09
CA VAL A 251 -13.56 -13.02 -10.45
C VAL A 251 -14.25 -12.84 -11.82
N PHE A 252 -14.01 -13.75 -12.76
CA PHE A 252 -14.60 -13.76 -14.11
C PHE A 252 -15.23 -15.14 -14.41
N PRO A 253 -16.50 -15.35 -14.03
CA PRO A 253 -17.21 -16.58 -14.35
C PRO A 253 -17.41 -16.74 -15.87
N ASP A 254 -17.36 -17.98 -16.38
CA ASP A 254 -17.39 -18.30 -17.81
C ASP A 254 -18.61 -17.73 -18.57
N GLN A 255 -19.71 -17.43 -17.88
CA GLN A 255 -20.92 -16.82 -18.45
C GLN A 255 -20.72 -15.36 -18.92
N GLU A 256 -19.72 -14.64 -18.39
CA GLU A 256 -19.41 -13.27 -18.82
C GLU A 256 -18.44 -13.22 -20.01
N SER A 257 -17.63 -14.27 -20.23
CA SER A 257 -16.70 -14.34 -21.37
C SER A 257 -17.40 -14.33 -22.72
N GLU A 258 -18.53 -15.03 -22.85
CA GLU A 258 -19.25 -15.17 -24.13
C GLU A 258 -19.95 -13.89 -24.58
N GLN A 259 -20.32 -12.99 -23.67
CA GLN A 259 -20.99 -11.73 -24.01
C GLN A 259 -20.03 -10.67 -24.57
N THR A 260 -18.77 -10.66 -24.12
CA THR A 260 -17.74 -9.75 -24.63
C THR A 260 -17.24 -10.08 -26.04
N ASP A 261 -17.33 -11.36 -26.45
CA ASP A 261 -16.93 -11.80 -27.80
C ASP A 261 -18.06 -11.65 -28.83
N ARG A 262 -19.33 -11.75 -28.40
CA ARG A 262 -20.49 -11.50 -29.29
C ARG A 262 -20.73 -10.02 -29.61
N SER A 263 -20.30 -9.12 -28.74
CA SER A 263 -20.48 -7.66 -28.95
C SER A 263 -19.44 -7.04 -29.91
N GLY A 264 -18.42 -7.79 -30.33
CA GLY A 264 -17.44 -7.39 -31.35
C GLY A 264 -17.69 -7.94 -32.75
N SER A 265 -18.63 -8.88 -32.90
CA SER A 265 -18.92 -9.58 -34.18
C SER A 265 -20.26 -9.20 -34.82
N GLY A 266 -21.05 -8.34 -34.18
CA GLY A 266 -22.35 -7.86 -34.69
C GLY A 266 -22.28 -6.53 -35.43
N VAL A 267 -21.51 -6.45 -36.52
CA VAL A 267 -21.80 -5.50 -37.61
C VAL A 267 -21.94 -6.34 -38.87
N GLU A 268 -23.06 -7.05 -38.95
CA GLU A 268 -23.50 -7.77 -40.14
C GLU A 268 -23.90 -6.77 -41.23
N GLU A 269 -23.24 -6.94 -42.37
CA GLU A 269 -23.83 -7.00 -43.70
C GLU A 269 -25.35 -6.85 -43.75
N GLY A 270 -25.80 -5.80 -44.44
CA GLY A 270 -27.21 -5.59 -44.70
C GLY A 270 -27.46 -4.52 -45.73
N ASN A 271 -26.95 -4.67 -46.96
CA ASN A 271 -27.64 -4.09 -48.11
C ASN A 271 -27.31 -4.77 -49.45
N GLN A 272 -28.04 -5.84 -49.77
CA GLN A 272 -28.37 -6.21 -51.14
C GLN A 272 -29.83 -6.65 -51.20
N GLY A 273 -30.62 -5.99 -52.07
CA GLY A 273 -31.77 -6.61 -52.72
C GLY A 273 -33.06 -5.79 -52.81
N GLY A 274 -33.29 -5.18 -53.97
CA GLY A 274 -34.59 -5.24 -54.65
C GLY A 274 -35.48 -3.98 -54.63
N GLY A 275 -35.48 -3.27 -55.76
CA GLY A 275 -36.40 -2.17 -56.08
C GLY A 275 -35.91 -1.39 -57.29
#